data_AF-A0A9D4QCJ6-F1
#
_entry.id   AF-A0A9D4QCJ6-F1
#
_cell.length_a   1.000
_cell.length_b   1.000
_cell.length_c   1.000
_cell.angle_alpha   90.00
_cell.angle_beta   90.00
_cell.angle_gamma   90.00
#
_symmetry.space_group_name_H-M   'P 1'
#
loop_
_entity.id
_entity.type
_entity.pdbx_description
1 polymer ?
#
loop_
_entity_poly.entity_id
_entity_poly.type
_entity_poly.pdbx_seq_one_letter_code
_entity_poly.pdbx_strand_id
1 'polypeptide(L)'
;MSNEINSFDCDAAVTALAFTLEELALRQQRDADYEREVDSLERKKFRLESRLRAVNLKVEQLKRDAARQESAILRDLERETNSLMQEMSKSKEEARELEQQFAQVDAKCEALEKQNADLRSAAAELERAVEQLKSQDSNGVAGGFNIRKLLQELRFEVAQLEQEQRELCEAERQSMIRVEALLAEKRQHAELTRQLEADNDASVANDDSGATRDATVADSSCHAIDVDDDAQRELLEHQEQRRRQMWNEIVRMREEYAVLLKSVGYRETANASVQTDPEPTENHPEQLAP
;
A
#
# COMPACT_ATOMS: atom_id res chain seq x y z
N MET A 1 -107.52 22.75 -64.12
CA MET A 1 -106.97 23.48 -62.98
C MET A 1 -105.85 22.62 -62.43
N SER A 2 -104.66 22.77 -63.02
CA SER A 2 -103.48 21.96 -62.75
C SER A 2 -102.33 22.92 -62.47
N ASN A 3 -101.44 22.49 -61.57
CA ASN A 3 -100.10 23.04 -61.30
C ASN A 3 -99.96 24.11 -60.19
N GLU A 4 -100.50 23.86 -59.00
CA GLU A 4 -100.08 24.57 -57.77
C GLU A 4 -99.75 23.60 -56.61
N ILE A 5 -99.27 22.40 -56.94
CA ILE A 5 -98.67 21.50 -55.96
C ILE A 5 -97.23 21.27 -56.43
N ASN A 6 -96.25 21.54 -55.55
CA ASN A 6 -94.80 21.27 -55.65
C ASN A 6 -93.84 22.49 -55.58
N SER A 7 -94.26 23.68 -55.13
CA SER A 7 -93.30 24.78 -54.87
C SER A 7 -92.78 24.81 -53.42
N PHE A 8 -93.62 24.55 -52.41
CA PHE A 8 -93.24 24.67 -51.00
C PHE A 8 -92.38 23.50 -50.47
N ASP A 9 -92.58 22.28 -50.99
CA ASP A 9 -91.76 21.11 -50.59
C ASP A 9 -90.33 21.17 -51.16
N CYS A 10 -90.14 21.89 -52.28
CA CYS A 10 -88.83 22.09 -52.89
C CYS A 10 -87.93 22.97 -52.01
N ASP A 11 -88.46 24.05 -51.43
CA ASP A 11 -87.66 24.97 -50.60
C ASP A 11 -87.21 24.32 -49.28
N ALA A 12 -88.07 23.51 -48.67
CA ALA A 12 -87.72 22.72 -47.50
C ALA A 12 -86.64 21.66 -47.81
N ALA A 13 -86.76 20.96 -48.95
CA ALA A 13 -85.76 19.99 -49.39
C ALA A 13 -84.41 20.65 -49.73
N VAL A 14 -84.42 21.82 -50.38
CA VAL A 14 -83.21 22.60 -50.68
C VAL A 14 -82.52 23.08 -49.41
N THR A 15 -83.28 23.52 -48.40
CA THR A 15 -82.72 23.96 -47.11
C THR A 15 -82.11 22.80 -46.32
N ALA A 16 -82.78 21.63 -46.31
CA ALA A 16 -82.23 20.42 -45.68
C ALA A 16 -80.95 19.93 -46.38
N LEU A 17 -80.93 19.95 -47.72
CA LEU A 17 -79.74 19.60 -48.49
C LEU A 17 -78.58 20.58 -48.23
N ALA A 18 -78.87 21.88 -48.17
CA ALA A 18 -77.86 22.90 -47.84
C ALA A 18 -77.25 22.66 -46.45
N PHE A 19 -78.06 22.34 -45.44
CA PHE A 19 -77.58 22.01 -44.09
C PHE A 19 -76.71 20.74 -44.09
N THR A 20 -77.12 19.69 -44.80
CA THR A 20 -76.30 18.46 -44.89
C THR A 20 -74.98 18.66 -45.63
N LEU A 21 -74.96 19.54 -46.64
CA LEU A 21 -73.73 19.90 -47.37
C LEU A 21 -72.77 20.71 -46.49
N GLU A 22 -73.30 21.63 -45.67
CA GLU A 22 -72.50 22.39 -44.70
C GLU A 22 -71.92 21.47 -43.62
N GLU A 23 -72.72 20.53 -43.10
CA GLU A 23 -72.24 19.54 -42.12
C GLU A 23 -71.18 18.60 -42.72
N LEU A 24 -71.34 18.18 -43.98
CA LEU A 24 -70.33 17.40 -44.70
C LEU A 24 -69.04 18.19 -44.93
N ALA A 25 -69.13 19.47 -45.28
CA ALA A 25 -67.96 20.33 -45.45
C ALA A 25 -67.19 20.51 -44.13
N LEU A 26 -67.90 20.68 -43.01
CA LEU A 26 -67.29 20.76 -41.68
C LEU A 26 -66.65 19.43 -41.24
N ARG A 27 -67.21 18.28 -41.64
CA ARG A 27 -66.59 16.97 -41.41
C ARG A 27 -65.31 16.81 -42.21
N GLN A 28 -65.34 17.13 -43.52
CA GLN A 28 -64.15 17.09 -44.37
C GLN A 28 -63.03 18.02 -43.87
N GLN A 29 -63.38 19.20 -43.36
CA GLN A 29 -62.39 20.11 -42.77
C GLN A 29 -61.76 19.52 -41.50
N ARG A 30 -62.56 18.93 -40.60
CA ARG A 30 -62.04 18.25 -39.41
C ARG A 30 -61.14 17.07 -39.77
N ASP A 31 -61.54 16.25 -40.74
CA ASP A 31 -60.74 15.13 -41.21
C ASP A 31 -59.39 15.60 -41.75
N ALA A 32 -59.37 16.68 -42.55
CA ALA A 32 -58.14 17.28 -43.05
C ALA A 32 -57.26 17.87 -41.93
N ASP A 33 -57.86 18.41 -40.87
CA ASP A 33 -57.13 18.91 -39.70
C ASP A 33 -56.52 17.75 -38.88
N TYR A 34 -57.26 16.65 -38.70
CA TYR A 34 -56.74 15.44 -38.06
C TYR A 34 -55.62 14.80 -38.85
N GLU A 35 -55.72 14.71 -40.18
CA GLU A 35 -54.63 14.23 -41.04
C GLU A 35 -53.34 15.04 -40.86
N ARG A 36 -53.44 16.38 -40.80
CA ARG A 36 -52.27 17.23 -40.53
C ARG A 36 -51.69 17.00 -39.13
N GLU A 37 -52.52 16.75 -38.13
CA GLU A 37 -52.06 16.45 -36.78
C GLU A 37 -51.35 15.10 -36.71
N VAL A 38 -51.90 14.08 -37.36
CA VAL A 38 -51.29 12.75 -37.49
C VAL A 38 -49.93 12.86 -38.18
N ASP A 39 -49.84 13.54 -39.33
CA ASP A 39 -48.57 13.79 -40.03
C ASP A 39 -47.53 14.48 -39.14
N SER A 40 -47.98 15.45 -38.33
CA SER A 40 -47.12 16.19 -37.40
C SER A 40 -46.60 15.28 -36.27
N LEU A 41 -47.47 14.43 -35.72
CA LEU A 41 -47.13 13.47 -34.68
C LEU A 41 -46.19 12.38 -35.21
N GLU A 42 -46.40 11.87 -36.41
CA GLU A 42 -45.50 10.88 -37.04
C GLU A 42 -44.10 11.46 -37.25
N ARG A 43 -44.00 12.70 -37.73
CA ARG A 43 -42.70 13.39 -37.85
C ARG A 43 -42.03 13.62 -36.49
N LYS A 44 -42.80 13.85 -35.42
CA LYS A 44 -42.26 13.96 -34.05
C LYS A 44 -41.78 12.60 -33.55
N LYS A 45 -42.56 11.54 -33.74
CA LYS A 45 -42.21 10.16 -33.41
C LYS A 45 -40.91 9.75 -34.09
N PHE A 46 -40.80 9.96 -35.41
CA PHE A 46 -39.59 9.64 -36.17
C PHE A 46 -38.35 10.39 -35.65
N ARG A 47 -38.48 11.67 -35.30
CA ARG A 47 -37.40 12.47 -34.70
C ARG A 47 -36.99 11.94 -33.33
N LEU A 48 -37.95 11.57 -32.48
CA LEU A 48 -37.68 11.00 -31.17
C LEU A 48 -36.99 9.63 -31.27
N GLU A 49 -37.46 8.75 -32.15
CA GLU A 49 -36.83 7.44 -32.41
C GLU A 49 -35.40 7.58 -32.92
N SER A 50 -35.15 8.57 -33.78
CA SER A 50 -33.80 8.86 -34.27
C SER A 50 -32.88 9.36 -33.16
N ARG A 51 -33.40 10.24 -32.28
CA ARG A 51 -32.67 10.71 -31.10
C ARG A 51 -32.40 9.58 -30.10
N LEU A 52 -33.38 8.72 -29.87
CA LEU A 52 -33.23 7.55 -28.98
C LEU A 52 -32.13 6.61 -29.49
N ARG A 53 -32.11 6.32 -30.80
CA ARG A 53 -31.03 5.54 -31.42
C ARG A 53 -29.66 6.19 -31.23
N ALA A 54 -29.56 7.51 -31.43
CA ALA A 54 -28.30 8.24 -31.23
C ALA A 54 -27.82 8.19 -29.77
N VAL A 55 -28.73 8.37 -28.81
CA VAL A 55 -28.43 8.28 -27.37
C VAL A 55 -27.99 6.86 -27.00
N ASN A 56 -28.69 5.83 -27.46
CA ASN A 56 -28.33 4.43 -27.18
C ASN A 56 -26.93 4.09 -27.72
N LEU A 57 -26.59 4.52 -28.93
CA LEU A 57 -25.24 4.36 -29.47
C LEU A 57 -24.19 5.06 -28.61
N LYS A 58 -24.51 6.25 -28.08
CA LYS A 58 -23.60 6.99 -27.21
C LYS A 58 -23.42 6.31 -25.85
N VAL A 59 -24.49 5.77 -25.26
CA VAL A 59 -24.44 5.00 -24.02
C VAL A 59 -23.57 3.76 -24.19
N GLU A 60 -23.77 2.99 -25.28
CA GLU A 60 -22.97 1.80 -25.56
C GLU A 60 -21.50 2.11 -25.85
N GLN A 61 -21.20 3.30 -26.38
CA GLN A 61 -19.82 3.77 -26.52
C GLN A 61 -19.21 4.10 -25.15
N LEU A 62 -19.94 4.86 -24.32
CA LEU A 62 -19.47 5.25 -22.99
C LEU A 62 -19.25 4.04 -22.08
N LYS A 63 -20.12 3.03 -22.13
CA LYS A 63 -19.92 1.76 -21.40
C LYS A 63 -18.62 1.06 -21.80
N ARG A 64 -18.32 1.00 -23.11
CA ARG A 64 -17.07 0.40 -23.61
C ARG A 64 -15.84 1.19 -23.20
N ASP A 65 -15.92 2.53 -23.23
CA ASP A 65 -14.82 3.39 -22.83
C ASP A 65 -14.56 3.30 -21.32
N ALA A 66 -15.62 3.26 -20.50
CA ALA A 66 -15.51 3.06 -19.06
C ALA A 66 -14.87 1.70 -18.71
N ALA A 67 -15.35 0.59 -19.31
CA ALA A 67 -14.77 -0.74 -19.08
C ALA A 67 -13.29 -0.81 -19.50
N ARG A 68 -12.90 -0.11 -20.57
CA ARG A 68 -11.50 -0.03 -21.01
C ARG A 68 -10.64 0.73 -20.00
N GLN A 69 -11.13 1.88 -19.52
CA GLN A 69 -10.43 2.69 -18.52
C GLN A 69 -10.26 1.93 -17.21
N GLU A 70 -11.31 1.30 -16.71
CA GLU A 70 -11.28 0.48 -15.50
C GLU A 70 -10.25 -0.65 -15.64
N SER A 71 -10.28 -1.39 -16.76
CA SER A 71 -9.30 -2.47 -17.01
C SER A 71 -7.86 -1.97 -17.12
N ALA A 72 -7.64 -0.74 -17.55
CA ALA A 72 -6.31 -0.15 -17.67
C ALA A 72 -5.79 0.25 -16.29
N ILE A 73 -6.60 0.99 -15.54
CA ILE A 73 -6.29 1.44 -14.18
C ILE A 73 -5.99 0.24 -13.27
N LEU A 74 -6.84 -0.79 -13.30
CA LEU A 74 -6.62 -2.00 -12.49
C LEU A 74 -5.30 -2.70 -12.85
N ARG A 75 -4.98 -2.84 -14.14
CA ARG A 75 -3.72 -3.47 -14.57
C ARG A 75 -2.49 -2.66 -14.18
N ASP A 76 -2.57 -1.34 -14.24
CA ASP A 76 -1.44 -0.48 -13.89
C ASP A 76 -1.22 -0.47 -12.37
N LEU A 77 -2.30 -0.39 -11.57
CA LEU A 77 -2.24 -0.55 -10.11
C LEU A 77 -1.71 -1.92 -9.70
N GLU A 78 -2.15 -3.01 -10.35
CA GLU A 78 -1.62 -4.35 -10.08
C GLU A 78 -0.12 -4.45 -10.37
N ARG A 79 0.36 -3.82 -11.46
CA ARG A 79 1.80 -3.79 -11.77
C ARG A 79 2.59 -3.00 -10.75
N GLU A 80 2.14 -1.81 -10.39
CA GLU A 80 2.81 -0.97 -9.40
C GLU A 80 2.85 -1.66 -8.03
N THR A 81 1.74 -2.26 -7.61
CA THR A 81 1.65 -3.02 -6.35
C THR A 81 2.62 -4.19 -6.35
N ASN A 82 2.68 -4.97 -7.45
CA ASN A 82 3.62 -6.09 -7.57
C ASN A 82 5.08 -5.62 -7.55
N SER A 83 5.40 -4.50 -8.20
CA SER A 83 6.74 -3.91 -8.18
C SER A 83 7.14 -3.52 -6.76
N LEU A 84 6.28 -2.81 -6.04
CA LEU A 84 6.52 -2.40 -4.65
C LEU A 84 6.66 -3.60 -3.71
N MET A 85 5.88 -4.66 -3.89
CA MET A 85 6.04 -5.89 -3.10
C MET A 85 7.40 -6.56 -3.33
N GLN A 86 7.88 -6.59 -4.58
CA GLN A 86 9.20 -7.14 -4.91
C GLN A 86 10.32 -6.31 -4.27
N GLU A 87 10.23 -4.98 -4.36
CA GLU A 87 11.18 -4.06 -3.72
C GLU A 87 11.19 -4.23 -2.20
N MET A 88 10.02 -4.32 -1.56
CA MET A 88 9.92 -4.59 -0.13
C MET A 88 10.55 -5.94 0.25
N SER A 89 10.33 -6.99 -0.55
CA SER A 89 10.94 -8.30 -0.30
C SER A 89 12.46 -8.24 -0.41
N LYS A 90 12.98 -7.51 -1.39
CA LYS A 90 14.43 -7.33 -1.57
C LYS A 90 15.04 -6.56 -0.39
N SER A 91 14.42 -5.46 0.02
CA SER A 91 14.85 -4.67 1.18
C SER A 91 14.86 -5.50 2.48
N LYS A 92 13.85 -6.36 2.69
CA LYS A 92 13.82 -7.28 3.84
C LYS A 92 14.98 -8.28 3.84
N GLU A 93 15.36 -8.79 2.68
CA GLU A 93 16.46 -9.74 2.57
C GLU A 93 17.81 -9.04 2.79
N GLU A 94 17.99 -7.84 2.23
CA GLU A 94 19.17 -7.01 2.48
C GLU A 94 19.33 -6.66 3.97
N ALA A 95 18.23 -6.37 4.67
CA ALA A 95 18.25 -6.13 6.11
C ALA A 95 18.71 -7.37 6.90
N ARG A 96 18.21 -8.57 6.55
CA ARG A 96 18.64 -9.83 7.19
C ARG A 96 20.10 -10.14 6.94
N GLU A 97 20.58 -9.88 5.72
CA GLU A 97 21.99 -10.09 5.37
C GLU A 97 22.89 -9.16 6.20
N LEU A 98 22.50 -7.90 6.36
CA LEU A 98 23.22 -6.95 7.22
C LEU A 98 23.20 -7.35 8.69
N GLU A 99 22.07 -7.84 9.22
CA GLU A 99 21.99 -8.36 10.59
C GLU A 99 22.95 -9.55 10.81
N GLN A 100 23.06 -10.45 9.83
CA GLN A 100 24.02 -11.57 9.89
C GLN A 100 25.47 -11.09 9.83
N GLN A 101 25.77 -10.10 8.98
CA GLN A 101 27.10 -9.50 8.90
C GLN A 101 27.47 -8.82 10.22
N PHE A 102 26.53 -8.12 10.86
CA PHE A 102 26.73 -7.51 12.17
C PHE A 102 27.09 -8.55 13.23
N ALA A 103 26.31 -9.62 13.35
CA ALA A 103 26.58 -10.70 14.30
C ALA A 103 27.95 -11.38 14.07
N GLN A 104 28.40 -11.49 12.82
CA GLN A 104 29.73 -12.02 12.50
C GLN A 104 30.85 -11.06 12.91
N VAL A 105 30.66 -9.75 12.75
CA VAL A 105 31.61 -8.72 13.18
C VAL A 105 31.72 -8.72 14.71
N ASP A 106 30.59 -8.72 15.42
CA ASP A 106 30.55 -8.79 16.88
C ASP A 106 31.31 -10.02 17.42
N ALA A 107 31.06 -11.19 16.85
CA ALA A 107 31.74 -12.42 17.26
C ALA A 107 33.26 -12.36 17.02
N LYS A 108 33.71 -11.69 15.95
CA LYS A 108 35.13 -11.46 15.70
C LYS A 108 35.73 -10.46 16.68
N CYS A 109 35.02 -9.39 17.02
CA CYS A 109 35.45 -8.44 18.04
C CYS A 109 35.67 -9.12 19.39
N GLU A 110 34.70 -9.92 19.86
CA GLU A 110 34.85 -10.68 21.12
C GLU A 110 36.04 -11.65 21.10
N ALA A 111 36.28 -12.31 19.96
CA ALA A 111 37.41 -13.21 19.81
C ALA A 111 38.76 -12.48 19.86
N LEU A 112 38.87 -11.34 19.16
CA LEU A 112 40.07 -10.50 19.19
C LEU A 112 40.30 -9.91 20.59
N GLU A 113 39.25 -9.49 21.31
CA GLU A 113 39.37 -8.98 22.68
C GLU A 113 39.97 -10.03 23.62
N LYS A 114 39.49 -11.27 23.54
CA LYS A 114 40.07 -12.40 24.30
C LYS A 114 41.52 -12.64 23.95
N GLN A 115 41.85 -12.67 22.66
CA GLN A 115 43.22 -12.86 22.19
C GLN A 115 44.16 -11.74 22.68
N ASN A 116 43.69 -10.49 22.66
CA ASN A 116 44.47 -9.34 23.13
C ASN A 116 44.70 -9.41 24.66
N ALA A 117 43.71 -9.85 25.43
CA ALA A 117 43.86 -10.07 26.87
C ALA A 117 44.89 -11.17 27.18
N ASP A 118 44.84 -12.29 26.46
CA ASP A 118 45.78 -13.40 26.62
C ASP A 118 47.23 -12.98 26.30
N LEU A 119 47.44 -12.25 25.19
CA LEU A 119 48.76 -11.76 24.81
C LEU A 119 49.30 -10.70 25.78
N ARG A 120 48.43 -9.81 26.30
CA ARG A 120 48.83 -8.86 27.35
C ARG A 120 49.25 -9.57 28.63
N SER A 121 48.56 -10.65 29.00
CA SER A 121 48.94 -11.50 30.13
C SER A 121 50.30 -12.16 29.90
N ALA A 122 50.49 -12.78 28.74
CA ALA A 122 51.76 -13.43 28.36
C ALA A 122 52.93 -12.43 28.32
N ALA A 123 52.71 -11.22 27.78
CA ALA A 123 53.71 -10.16 27.77
C ALA A 123 54.10 -9.72 29.18
N ALA A 124 53.13 -9.57 30.10
CA ALA A 124 53.39 -9.22 31.49
C ALA A 124 54.15 -10.33 32.24
N GLU A 125 53.86 -11.60 31.98
CA GLU A 125 54.61 -12.74 32.53
C GLU A 125 56.05 -12.76 32.04
N LEU A 126 56.28 -12.53 30.74
CA LEU A 126 57.63 -12.44 30.19
C LEU A 126 58.39 -11.24 30.73
N GLU A 127 57.76 -10.07 30.88
CA GLU A 127 58.41 -8.90 31.50
C GLU A 127 58.85 -9.21 32.93
N ARG A 128 58.01 -9.88 33.73
CA ARG A 128 58.40 -10.36 35.07
C ARG A 128 59.56 -11.36 35.02
N ALA A 129 59.55 -12.30 34.08
CA ALA A 129 60.63 -13.27 33.89
C ALA A 129 61.95 -12.58 33.50
N VAL A 130 61.91 -11.57 32.63
CA VAL A 130 63.08 -10.73 32.30
C VAL A 130 63.60 -10.01 33.53
N GLU A 131 62.74 -9.43 34.34
CA GLU A 131 63.14 -8.68 35.53
C GLU A 131 63.76 -9.61 36.60
N GLN A 132 63.17 -10.80 36.80
CA GLN A 132 63.73 -11.85 37.64
C GLN A 132 65.08 -12.31 37.13
N LEU A 133 65.21 -12.56 35.82
CA LEU A 133 66.49 -12.93 35.23
C LEU A 133 67.51 -11.82 35.39
N LYS A 134 67.22 -10.55 35.08
CA LYS A 134 68.14 -9.42 35.34
C LYS A 134 68.60 -9.38 36.80
N SER A 135 67.72 -9.68 37.76
CA SER A 135 68.08 -9.72 39.18
C SER A 135 68.98 -10.92 39.54
N GLN A 136 68.86 -12.04 38.83
CA GLN A 136 69.76 -13.20 38.93
C GLN A 136 71.05 -13.03 38.11
N ASP A 137 71.00 -12.23 37.04
CA ASP A 137 72.02 -12.11 35.98
C ASP A 137 73.09 -11.05 36.31
N SER A 138 73.39 -10.91 37.59
CA SER A 138 74.73 -10.48 37.99
C SER A 138 75.83 -11.45 37.50
N ASN A 139 75.52 -12.52 36.74
CA ASN A 139 76.49 -13.54 36.29
C ASN A 139 76.35 -14.20 34.87
N GLY A 140 75.46 -13.85 33.91
CA GLY A 140 75.35 -14.63 32.66
C GLY A 140 74.47 -14.12 31.49
N VAL A 141 74.99 -13.13 30.75
CA VAL A 141 74.43 -12.36 29.60
C VAL A 141 73.65 -13.13 28.48
N ALA A 142 73.70 -14.45 28.41
CA ALA A 142 73.16 -15.22 27.26
C ALA A 142 71.64 -15.45 27.29
N GLY A 143 70.99 -15.48 28.47
CA GLY A 143 69.55 -15.75 28.59
C GLY A 143 68.64 -14.59 28.15
N GLY A 144 69.09 -13.35 28.34
CA GLY A 144 68.28 -12.14 28.10
C GLY A 144 68.08 -11.75 26.63
N PHE A 145 68.78 -12.38 25.68
CA PHE A 145 68.65 -12.05 24.25
C PHE A 145 67.43 -12.74 23.62
N ASN A 146 67.19 -14.01 23.94
CA ASN A 146 66.02 -14.76 23.45
C ASN A 146 64.70 -14.19 23.98
N ILE A 147 64.67 -13.77 25.25
CA ILE A 147 63.45 -13.23 25.85
C ILE A 147 63.12 -11.85 25.31
N ARG A 148 64.13 -11.00 25.04
CA ARG A 148 63.92 -9.71 24.37
C ARG A 148 63.34 -9.88 22.96
N LYS A 149 63.78 -10.90 22.23
CA LYS A 149 63.24 -11.23 20.92
C LYS A 149 61.76 -11.65 21.01
N LEU A 150 61.42 -12.57 21.94
CA LEU A 150 60.04 -12.96 22.23
C LEU A 150 59.15 -11.77 22.62
N LEU A 151 59.66 -10.85 23.45
CA LEU A 151 58.94 -9.63 23.83
C LEU A 151 58.68 -8.71 22.64
N GLN A 152 59.62 -8.63 21.69
CA GLN A 152 59.46 -7.82 20.49
C GLN A 152 58.47 -8.45 19.50
N GLU A 153 58.48 -9.78 19.36
CA GLU A 153 57.49 -10.54 18.58
C GLU A 153 56.08 -10.38 19.18
N LEU A 154 55.92 -10.55 20.49
CA LEU A 154 54.64 -10.33 21.19
C LEU A 154 54.12 -8.90 21.05
N ARG A 155 55.00 -7.90 21.16
CA ARG A 155 54.62 -6.49 20.94
C ARG A 155 54.15 -6.24 19.51
N PHE A 156 54.75 -6.92 18.54
CA PHE A 156 54.32 -6.84 17.14
C PHE A 156 52.95 -7.49 16.94
N GLU A 157 52.72 -8.68 17.50
CA GLU A 157 51.42 -9.37 17.45
C GLU A 157 50.31 -8.56 18.13
N VAL A 158 50.58 -7.97 19.30
CA VAL A 158 49.63 -7.07 19.99
C VAL A 158 49.30 -5.85 19.11
N ALA A 159 50.30 -5.23 18.49
CA ALA A 159 50.07 -4.09 17.60
C ALA A 159 49.24 -4.47 16.37
N GLN A 160 49.43 -5.68 15.83
CA GLN A 160 48.64 -6.19 14.70
C GLN A 160 47.18 -6.43 15.11
N LEU A 161 46.94 -7.06 16.25
CA LEU A 161 45.58 -7.30 16.75
C LEU A 161 44.87 -6.00 17.13
N GLU A 162 45.58 -5.02 17.68
CA GLU A 162 45.05 -3.68 17.92
C GLU A 162 44.69 -2.93 16.61
N GLN A 163 45.35 -3.26 15.50
CA GLN A 163 44.97 -2.75 14.19
C GLN A 163 43.73 -3.47 13.65
N GLU A 164 43.69 -4.81 13.71
CA GLU A 164 42.51 -5.60 13.28
C GLU A 164 41.26 -5.20 14.07
N GLN A 165 41.39 -4.95 15.38
CA GLN A 165 40.29 -4.48 16.21
C GLN A 165 39.77 -3.09 15.78
N ARG A 166 40.67 -2.18 15.35
CA ARG A 166 40.26 -0.87 14.80
C ARG A 166 39.51 -1.01 13.50
N GLU A 167 39.97 -1.89 12.60
CA GLU A 167 39.31 -2.15 11.32
C GLU A 167 37.91 -2.75 11.53
N LEU A 168 37.74 -3.64 12.51
CA LEU A 168 36.41 -4.15 12.87
C LEU A 168 35.51 -3.06 13.48
N CYS A 169 36.01 -2.21 14.39
CA CYS A 169 35.24 -1.08 14.92
C CYS A 169 34.79 -0.11 13.83
N GLU A 170 35.63 0.12 12.81
CA GLU A 170 35.24 0.93 11.65
C GLU A 170 34.19 0.23 10.78
N ALA A 171 34.29 -1.08 10.58
CA ALA A 171 33.29 -1.87 9.87
C ALA A 171 31.93 -1.89 10.62
N GLU A 172 31.94 -2.05 11.94
CA GLU A 172 30.77 -1.97 12.80
C GLU A 172 30.11 -0.60 12.68
N ARG A 173 30.90 0.48 12.76
CA ARG A 173 30.42 1.85 12.58
C ARG A 173 29.78 2.07 11.20
N GLN A 174 30.39 1.55 10.14
CA GLN A 174 29.83 1.61 8.78
C GLN A 174 28.52 0.83 8.67
N SER A 175 28.44 -0.34 9.30
CA SER A 175 27.23 -1.15 9.33
C SER A 175 26.08 -0.45 10.06
N MET A 176 26.35 0.21 11.20
CA MET A 176 25.38 0.99 11.96
C MET A 176 24.86 2.17 11.14
N ILE A 177 25.73 2.90 10.45
CA ILE A 177 25.31 3.97 9.52
C ILE A 177 24.37 3.43 8.44
N ARG A 178 24.65 2.24 7.91
CA ARG A 178 23.80 1.60 6.89
C ARG A 178 22.45 1.16 7.44
N VAL A 179 22.41 0.65 8.67
CA VAL A 179 21.15 0.33 9.36
C VAL A 179 20.32 1.59 9.63
N GLU A 180 20.96 2.68 10.07
CA GLU A 180 20.28 3.97 10.25
C GLU A 180 19.70 4.51 8.93
N ALA A 181 20.44 4.37 7.82
CA ALA A 181 19.95 4.74 6.50
C ALA A 181 18.72 3.91 6.08
N LEU A 182 18.74 2.59 6.29
CA LEU A 182 17.61 1.72 6.01
C LEU A 182 16.39 2.04 6.89
N LEU A 183 16.61 2.39 8.16
CA LEU A 183 15.54 2.85 9.05
C LEU A 183 14.93 4.18 8.57
N ALA A 184 15.74 5.09 8.03
CA ALA A 184 15.26 6.33 7.45
C ALA A 184 14.42 6.09 6.19
N GLU A 185 14.87 5.20 5.30
CA GLU A 185 14.12 4.78 4.10
C GLU A 185 12.78 4.12 4.49
N LYS A 186 12.79 3.26 5.50
CA LYS A 186 11.57 2.67 6.06
C LYS A 186 10.58 3.72 6.58
N ARG A 187 11.06 4.79 7.23
CA ARG A 187 10.20 5.90 7.68
C ARG A 187 9.56 6.63 6.50
N GLN A 188 10.32 6.87 5.43
CA GLN A 188 9.78 7.49 4.21
C GLN A 188 8.70 6.62 3.56
N HIS A 189 8.91 5.30 3.47
CA HIS A 189 7.89 4.39 2.97
C HIS A 189 6.61 4.40 3.83
N ALA A 190 6.75 4.42 5.15
CA ALA A 190 5.59 4.49 6.05
C ALA A 190 4.82 5.82 5.89
N GLU A 191 5.52 6.91 5.60
CA GLU A 191 4.90 8.21 5.38
C GLU A 191 4.18 8.29 4.02
N LEU A 192 4.79 7.76 2.96
CA LEU A 192 4.13 7.58 1.66
C LEU A 192 2.88 6.69 1.77
N THR A 193 2.95 5.62 2.57
CA THR A 193 1.79 4.74 2.81
C THR A 193 0.66 5.52 3.49
N ARG A 194 0.96 6.32 4.51
CA ARG A 194 -0.05 7.18 5.16
C ARG A 194 -0.65 8.22 4.22
N GLN A 195 0.15 8.79 3.31
CA GLN A 195 -0.36 9.74 2.31
C GLN A 195 -1.34 9.05 1.36
N LEU A 196 -0.99 7.87 0.86
CA LEU A 196 -1.89 7.08 0.00
C LEU A 196 -3.18 6.66 0.73
N GLU A 197 -3.09 6.28 2.01
CA GLU A 197 -4.28 6.00 2.84
C GLU A 197 -5.16 7.24 3.01
N ALA A 198 -4.56 8.40 3.31
CA ALA A 198 -5.29 9.66 3.46
C ALA A 198 -5.96 10.12 2.15
N ASP A 199 -5.29 9.95 1.01
CA ASP A 199 -5.84 10.28 -0.31
C ASP A 199 -6.99 9.35 -0.69
N ASN A 200 -6.89 8.05 -0.36
CA ASN A 200 -7.98 7.09 -0.54
C ASN A 200 -9.20 7.42 0.35
N ASP A 201 -8.98 7.73 1.63
CA ASP A 201 -10.07 8.10 2.55
C ASP A 201 -10.75 9.41 2.11
N ALA A 202 -9.99 10.37 1.58
CA ALA A 202 -10.52 11.61 1.03
C ALA A 202 -11.33 11.39 -0.28
N SER A 203 -10.95 10.40 -1.09
CA SER A 203 -11.73 10.00 -2.27
C SER A 203 -13.06 9.36 -1.87
N VAL A 204 -13.05 8.44 -0.91
CA VAL A 204 -14.25 7.73 -0.43
C VAL A 204 -15.24 8.71 0.23
N ALA A 205 -14.76 9.71 0.97
CA ALA A 205 -15.61 10.72 1.59
C ALA A 205 -16.30 11.66 0.57
N ASN A 206 -15.74 11.86 -0.61
CA ASN A 206 -16.36 12.69 -1.65
C ASN A 206 -17.45 11.93 -2.42
N ASP A 207 -17.29 10.63 -2.65
CA ASP A 207 -18.28 9.82 -3.38
C ASP A 207 -19.56 9.56 -2.57
N ASP A 208 -19.48 9.50 -1.23
CA ASP A 208 -20.65 9.26 -0.36
C ASP A 208 -21.56 10.49 -0.19
N SER A 209 -21.07 11.69 -0.57
CA SER A 209 -21.85 12.93 -0.52
C SER A 209 -22.79 13.14 -1.73
N GLY A 210 -22.72 12.26 -2.74
CA GLY A 210 -23.56 12.31 -3.95
C GLY A 210 -24.85 11.48 -3.92
N ALA A 211 -25.04 10.61 -2.92
CA ALA A 211 -26.09 9.58 -2.95
C ALA A 211 -27.45 9.99 -2.34
N THR A 212 -27.67 11.27 -2.00
CA THR A 212 -28.98 11.77 -1.55
C THR A 212 -29.56 12.77 -2.53
N ARG A 213 -29.99 12.33 -3.72
CA ARG A 213 -30.98 13.08 -4.52
C ARG A 213 -31.78 12.17 -5.45
N ASP A 214 -33.09 12.22 -5.22
CA ASP A 214 -34.21 11.82 -6.07
C ASP A 214 -34.49 10.33 -6.29
N ALA A 215 -34.95 9.69 -5.20
CA ALA A 215 -35.89 8.59 -5.27
C ALA A 215 -37.33 9.13 -5.43
N THR A 216 -37.73 9.48 -6.65
CA THR A 216 -39.14 9.36 -7.08
C THR A 216 -39.19 9.19 -8.59
N VAL A 217 -39.92 8.17 -9.05
CA VAL A 217 -40.75 8.11 -10.28
C VAL A 217 -40.66 6.75 -11.00
N ALA A 218 -41.83 6.10 -11.01
CA ALA A 218 -42.39 5.20 -12.02
C ALA A 218 -41.86 3.77 -12.16
N ASP A 219 -42.57 2.92 -11.41
CA ASP A 219 -43.19 1.68 -11.87
C ASP A 219 -43.56 1.69 -13.37
N SER A 220 -42.89 0.86 -14.18
CA SER A 220 -43.37 0.41 -15.50
C SER A 220 -42.66 -0.86 -15.93
N SER A 221 -43.41 -1.95 -15.78
CA SER A 221 -43.26 -3.26 -16.40
C SER A 221 -42.67 -3.24 -17.82
N CYS A 222 -41.54 -3.92 -18.00
CA CYS A 222 -41.20 -4.64 -19.24
C CYS A 222 -40.28 -5.83 -18.95
N HIS A 223 -40.82 -7.04 -19.11
CA HIS A 223 -40.06 -8.27 -19.33
C HIS A 223 -39.18 -8.12 -20.58
N ALA A 224 -37.86 -8.23 -20.44
CA ALA A 224 -36.94 -8.67 -21.51
C ALA A 224 -35.49 -8.85 -21.01
N ILE A 225 -35.06 -10.13 -21.00
CA ILE A 225 -33.70 -10.65 -21.19
C ILE A 225 -32.76 -10.64 -19.96
N ASP A 226 -33.01 -11.58 -19.05
CA ASP A 226 -32.13 -11.98 -17.92
C ASP A 226 -31.06 -13.02 -18.34
N VAL A 227 -30.25 -12.74 -19.36
CA VAL A 227 -29.21 -13.71 -19.82
C VAL A 227 -27.76 -13.23 -19.61
N ASP A 228 -27.54 -11.94 -19.31
CA ASP A 228 -26.18 -11.40 -19.07
C ASP A 228 -25.93 -10.94 -17.61
N ASP A 229 -26.96 -10.88 -16.76
CA ASP A 229 -26.84 -10.43 -15.37
C ASP A 229 -26.11 -11.45 -14.48
N ASP A 230 -26.26 -12.76 -14.75
CA ASP A 230 -25.59 -13.81 -13.97
C ASP A 230 -24.07 -13.82 -14.24
N ALA A 231 -23.64 -13.58 -15.49
CA ALA A 231 -22.22 -13.49 -15.82
C ALA A 231 -21.55 -12.24 -15.23
N GLN A 232 -22.27 -11.12 -15.16
CA GLN A 232 -21.79 -9.92 -14.48
C GLN A 232 -21.74 -10.11 -12.97
N ARG A 233 -22.72 -10.81 -12.38
CA ARG A 233 -22.76 -11.12 -10.95
C ARG A 233 -21.62 -12.07 -10.56
N GLU A 234 -21.34 -13.10 -11.36
CA GLU A 234 -20.20 -14.01 -11.15
C GLU A 234 -18.84 -13.29 -11.27
N LEU A 235 -18.69 -12.35 -12.21
CA LEU A 235 -17.48 -11.56 -12.35
C LEU A 235 -17.25 -10.63 -11.14
N LEU A 236 -18.32 -9.99 -10.66
CA LEU A 236 -18.30 -9.16 -9.45
C LEU A 236 -17.97 -9.97 -8.20
N GLU A 237 -18.59 -11.15 -8.04
CA GLU A 237 -18.28 -12.06 -6.93
C GLU A 237 -16.82 -12.53 -6.98
N HIS A 238 -16.30 -12.85 -8.16
CA HIS A 238 -14.90 -13.24 -8.32
C HIS A 238 -13.95 -12.07 -7.98
N GLN A 239 -14.28 -10.84 -8.39
CA GLN A 239 -13.47 -9.66 -8.03
C GLN A 239 -13.52 -9.39 -6.53
N GLU A 240 -14.68 -9.47 -5.89
CA GLU A 240 -14.80 -9.34 -4.44
C GLU A 240 -14.01 -10.43 -3.70
N GLN A 241 -14.05 -11.66 -4.19
CA GLN A 241 -13.31 -12.76 -3.60
C GLN A 241 -11.80 -12.53 -3.69
N ARG A 242 -11.28 -11.99 -4.80
CA ARG A 242 -9.87 -11.58 -4.91
C ARG A 242 -9.53 -10.45 -3.94
N ARG A 243 -10.37 -9.42 -3.82
CA ARG A 243 -10.15 -8.34 -2.84
C ARG A 243 -10.09 -8.87 -1.41
N ARG A 244 -10.99 -9.78 -1.05
CA ARG A 244 -11.01 -10.42 0.28
C ARG A 244 -9.77 -11.27 0.51
N GLN A 245 -9.31 -12.03 -0.48
CA GLN A 245 -8.06 -12.78 -0.38
C GLN A 245 -6.86 -11.86 -0.17
N MET A 246 -6.77 -10.79 -0.95
CA MET A 246 -5.69 -9.80 -0.83
C MET A 246 -5.70 -9.12 0.54
N TRP A 247 -6.88 -8.74 1.04
CA TRP A 247 -7.03 -8.15 2.36
C TRP A 247 -6.62 -9.11 3.48
N ASN A 248 -7.03 -10.38 3.41
CA ASN A 248 -6.62 -11.40 4.36
C ASN A 248 -5.10 -11.63 4.35
N GLU A 249 -4.47 -11.56 3.17
CA GLU A 249 -3.02 -11.68 3.02
C GLU A 249 -2.29 -10.49 3.67
N ILE A 250 -2.81 -9.27 3.49
CA ILE A 250 -2.30 -8.06 4.15
C ILE A 250 -2.42 -8.16 5.67
N VAL A 251 -3.57 -8.61 6.18
CA VAL A 251 -3.78 -8.82 7.61
C VAL A 251 -2.84 -9.89 8.16
N ARG A 252 -2.68 -11.02 7.45
CA ARG A 252 -1.73 -12.08 7.80
C ARG A 252 -0.29 -11.54 7.88
N MET A 253 0.14 -10.78 6.87
CA MET A 253 1.47 -10.16 6.87
C MET A 253 1.64 -9.18 8.03
N ARG A 254 0.61 -8.41 8.39
CA ARG A 254 0.65 -7.49 9.53
C ARG A 254 0.79 -8.25 10.86
N GLU A 255 0.09 -9.37 11.03
CA GLU A 255 0.19 -10.21 12.21
C GLU A 255 1.57 -10.87 12.34
N GLU A 256 2.11 -11.41 11.24
CA GLU A 256 3.47 -11.96 11.20
C GLU A 256 4.51 -10.88 11.52
N TYR A 257 4.32 -9.65 11.02
CA TYR A 257 5.19 -8.52 11.32
C TYR A 257 5.11 -8.09 12.79
N ALA A 258 3.92 -8.16 13.41
CA ALA A 258 3.74 -7.88 14.82
C ALA A 258 4.42 -8.93 15.72
N VAL A 259 4.44 -10.20 15.31
CA VAL A 259 5.19 -11.27 15.99
C VAL A 259 6.69 -11.02 15.90
N LEU A 260 7.20 -10.64 14.73
CA LEU A 260 8.61 -10.29 14.55
C LEU A 260 9.00 -9.08 15.41
N LEU A 261 8.20 -8.02 15.41
CA LEU A 261 8.44 -6.84 16.26
C LEU A 261 8.49 -7.18 17.76
N LYS A 262 7.61 -8.08 18.24
CA LYS A 262 7.69 -8.57 19.62
C LYS A 262 8.99 -9.33 19.87
N SER A 263 9.41 -10.19 18.95
CA SER A 263 10.66 -10.96 19.10
C SER A 263 11.92 -10.06 19.14
N VAL A 264 11.91 -8.93 18.44
CA VAL A 264 13.00 -7.94 18.49
C VAL A 264 12.93 -7.13 19.79
N GLY A 265 11.74 -6.67 20.19
CA GLY A 265 11.56 -5.89 21.44
C GLY A 265 11.89 -6.67 22.72
N TYR A 266 11.69 -7.99 22.75
CA TYR A 266 12.10 -8.82 23.89
C TYR A 266 13.62 -8.96 24.04
N ARG A 267 14.42 -8.78 22.97
CA ARG A 267 15.89 -8.79 23.06
C ARG A 267 16.45 -7.51 23.69
N GLU A 268 15.85 -6.35 23.43
CA GLU A 268 16.29 -5.09 24.02
C GLU A 268 16.01 -5.02 25.54
N THR A 269 14.92 -5.61 26.02
CA THR A 269 14.64 -5.65 27.47
C THR A 269 15.40 -6.75 28.23
N ALA A 270 15.83 -7.82 27.54
CA ALA A 270 16.62 -8.88 28.16
C ALA A 270 18.08 -8.46 28.39
N ASN A 271 18.65 -7.61 27.54
CA ASN A 271 20.01 -7.08 27.73
C ASN A 271 20.08 -5.91 28.72
N ALA A 272 18.97 -5.26 29.05
CA ALA A 272 18.93 -4.16 30.02
C ALA A 272 18.84 -4.61 31.50
N SER A 273 18.71 -5.92 31.79
CA SER A 273 18.52 -6.44 33.15
C SER A 273 19.75 -7.15 33.75
N VAL A 274 20.95 -6.98 33.19
CA VAL A 274 22.18 -7.65 33.69
C VAL A 274 23.17 -6.71 34.41
N GLN A 275 22.90 -5.40 34.52
CA GLN A 275 23.82 -4.49 35.21
C GLN A 275 23.09 -3.47 36.08
N THR A 276 22.86 -3.84 37.35
CA THR A 276 23.10 -2.98 38.52
C THR A 276 23.00 -3.83 39.79
N ASP A 277 24.14 -4.14 40.40
CA ASP A 277 24.39 -3.87 41.84
C ASP A 277 25.83 -4.25 42.19
N PRO A 278 26.54 -3.37 42.92
CA PRO A 278 27.26 -3.86 44.07
C PRO A 278 26.88 -3.13 45.37
N GLU A 279 26.90 -3.95 46.42
CA GLU A 279 26.60 -3.74 47.83
C GLU A 279 27.27 -2.55 48.55
N PRO A 280 26.78 -2.19 49.75
CA PRO A 280 27.18 -0.99 50.48
C PRO A 280 28.42 -1.23 51.35
N THR A 281 29.34 -0.28 51.37
CA THR A 281 30.48 -0.28 52.30
C THR A 281 30.06 0.22 53.69
N GLU A 282 30.15 -0.69 54.65
CA GLU A 282 30.17 -0.42 56.09
C GLU A 282 31.34 0.51 56.44
N ASN A 283 31.04 1.59 57.18
CA ASN A 283 32.05 2.38 57.89
C ASN A 283 31.73 2.34 59.39
N HIS A 284 32.63 1.72 60.15
CA HIS A 284 32.67 1.74 61.61
C HIS A 284 33.33 3.03 62.15
N PRO A 285 33.05 3.46 63.39
CA PRO A 285 33.62 4.65 64.01
C PRO A 285 34.68 4.33 65.08
N GLU A 286 35.82 5.03 65.10
CA GLU A 286 36.72 5.18 66.26
C GLU A 286 37.31 6.60 66.22
N GLN A 287 36.79 7.54 67.01
CA GLN A 287 37.36 8.00 68.29
C GLN A 287 38.88 8.18 68.28
N LEU A 288 39.33 9.44 68.37
CA LEU A 288 40.37 9.89 69.30
C LEU A 288 40.41 11.44 69.32
N ALA A 289 40.22 11.99 70.51
CA ALA A 289 40.50 13.36 70.95
C ALA A 289 41.21 13.21 72.33
N PRO A 290 41.94 14.21 72.88
CA PRO A 290 41.88 15.65 72.62
C PRO A 290 43.10 16.26 71.93
#